data_AF-A0A2G2ZNF9-F1
#
_entry.id   AF-A0A2G2ZNF9-F1
#
_cell.length_a   1.000
_cell.length_b   1.000
_cell.length_c   1.000
_cell.angle_alpha   90.00
_cell.angle_beta   90.00
_cell.angle_gamma   90.00
#
_symmetry.space_group_name_H-M   'P 1'
#
loop_
_entity.id
_entity.type
_entity.pdbx_description
1 polymer ?
#
loop_
_entity_poly.entity_id
_entity_poly.type
_entity_poly.pdbx_seq_one_letter_code
_entity_poly.pdbx_strand_id
1 'polypeptide(L)'
;MQDVVGDISIKFGEVATIISKMIDSLLDVIKLYEEVMAMEGYNEEFLGDAFDYLEQSDTLEKAFMAKNQNLCKVWLERFKRQQ
;
A
#
# COMPACT_ATOMS: atom_id res chain seq x y z
N MET A 1 24.59 30.06 20.62
CA MET A 1 23.35 30.42 19.88
C MET A 1 23.30 29.78 18.49
N GLN A 2 24.42 29.69 17.74
CA GLN A 2 24.49 28.97 16.44
C GLN A 2 24.15 27.47 16.52
N ASP A 3 24.48 26.82 17.63
CA ASP A 3 24.23 25.40 17.89
C ASP A 3 22.73 25.05 17.87
N VAL A 4 21.91 25.85 18.57
CA VAL A 4 20.47 25.63 18.69
C VAL A 4 19.74 25.79 17.35
N VAL A 5 20.15 26.77 16.52
CA VAL A 5 19.54 26.97 15.20
C VAL A 5 19.91 25.84 14.24
N GLY A 6 21.15 25.34 14.32
CA GLY A 6 21.59 24.16 13.57
C GLY A 6 20.80 22.91 13.95
N ASP A 7 20.66 22.64 15.24
CA ASP A 7 19.90 21.50 15.76
C ASP A 7 18.42 21.54 15.34
N ILE A 8 17.80 22.72 15.37
CA ILE A 8 16.42 22.91 14.90
C ILE A 8 16.33 22.61 13.41
N SER A 9 17.28 23.10 12.60
CA SER A 9 17.30 22.85 11.16
C SER A 9 17.43 21.36 10.83
N ILE A 10 18.26 20.63 11.56
CA ILE A 10 18.43 19.18 11.38
C ILE A 10 17.13 18.44 11.70
N LYS A 11 16.54 18.69 12.88
CA LYS A 11 15.28 18.05 13.30
C LYS A 11 14.14 18.35 12.34
N PHE A 12 14.08 19.57 11.81
CA PHE A 12 13.07 19.92 10.81
C PHE A 12 13.26 19.15 9.50
N GLY A 13 14.50 18.92 9.07
CA GLY A 13 14.82 18.06 7.93
C GLY A 13 14.40 16.60 8.14
N GLU A 14 14.57 16.07 9.36
CA GLU A 14 14.11 14.72 9.72
C GLU A 14 12.58 14.61 9.67
N VAL A 15 11.86 15.61 10.21
CA VAL A 15 10.40 15.69 10.13
C VAL A 15 9.93 15.74 8.69
N ALA A 16 10.54 16.59 7.85
CA ALA A 16 10.20 16.67 6.42
C ALA A 16 10.39 15.31 5.72
N THR A 17 11.47 14.59 6.03
CA THR A 17 11.76 13.26 5.48
C THR A 17 10.71 12.23 5.90
N ILE A 18 10.28 12.24 7.16
CA ILE A 18 9.22 11.35 7.66
C ILE A 18 7.89 11.65 6.96
N ILE A 19 7.55 12.94 6.79
CA ILE A 19 6.32 13.36 6.09
C ILE A 19 6.33 12.86 4.64
N SER A 20 7.45 13.02 3.92
CA SER A 20 7.56 12.50 2.55
C SER A 20 7.31 10.99 2.49
N LYS A 21 7.91 10.21 3.41
CA LYS A 21 7.69 8.76 3.47
C LYS A 21 6.24 8.38 3.80
N MET A 22 5.56 9.16 4.64
CA MET A 22 4.14 8.95 4.94
C MET A 22 3.26 9.21 3.72
N ILE A 23 3.56 10.25 2.94
CA ILE A 23 2.86 10.54 1.69
C ILE A 23 3.07 9.42 0.67
N ASP A 24 4.31 8.95 0.51
CA ASP A 24 4.62 7.84 -0.41
C ASP A 24 3.84 6.58 -0.02
N SER A 25 3.81 6.23 1.28
CA SER A 25 3.03 5.10 1.78
C SER A 25 1.53 5.24 1.54
N LEU A 26 0.97 6.44 1.66
CA LEU A 26 -0.44 6.68 1.36
C LEU A 26 -0.74 6.49 -0.13
N LEU A 27 0.16 6.93 -1.01
CA LEU A 27 0.03 6.72 -2.46
C LEU A 27 0.08 5.24 -2.81
N ASP A 28 0.91 4.45 -2.14
CA ASP A 28 1.00 3.00 -2.34
C ASP A 28 -0.33 2.32 -1.99
N VAL A 29 -0.95 2.67 -0.84
CA VAL A 29 -2.26 2.14 -0.43
C VAL A 29 -3.37 2.51 -1.41
N ILE A 30 -3.42 3.77 -1.87
CA ILE A 30 -4.42 4.21 -2.87
C ILE A 30 -4.25 3.42 -4.16
N LYS A 31 -3.01 3.22 -4.62
CA LYS A 31 -2.72 2.48 -5.83
C LYS A 31 -3.09 1.00 -5.72
N LEU A 32 -2.86 0.37 -4.56
CA LEU A 32 -3.31 -0.98 -4.28
C LEU A 32 -4.84 -1.08 -4.38
N TYR A 33 -5.55 -0.12 -3.77
CA TYR A 33 -7.01 -0.08 -3.82
C TYR A 33 -7.52 0.00 -5.26
N GLU A 34 -6.98 0.91 -6.07
CA GLU A 34 -7.36 1.06 -7.48
C GLU A 34 -7.14 -0.22 -8.28
N GLU A 35 -5.97 -0.87 -8.12
CA GLU A 35 -5.64 -2.09 -8.85
C GLU A 35 -6.55 -3.27 -8.45
N VAL A 36 -6.86 -3.42 -7.16
CA VAL A 36 -7.78 -4.45 -6.67
C VAL A 36 -9.20 -4.20 -7.16
N MET A 37 -9.69 -2.96 -7.08
CA MET A 37 -11.05 -2.60 -7.51
C MET A 37 -11.22 -2.64 -9.04
N ALA A 38 -10.15 -2.53 -9.82
CA ALA A 38 -10.18 -2.68 -11.27
C ALA A 38 -10.41 -4.14 -11.72
N MET A 39 -10.41 -5.12 -10.80
CA MET A 39 -10.54 -6.54 -11.13
C MET A 39 -11.99 -6.91 -11.50
N GLU A 40 -12.27 -6.99 -12.79
CA GLU A 40 -13.58 -7.38 -13.31
C GLU A 40 -13.96 -8.84 -12.98
N GLY A 41 -15.26 -9.08 -12.78
CA GLY A 41 -15.83 -10.41 -12.57
C GLY A 41 -15.92 -10.84 -11.10
N TYR A 42 -15.54 -9.95 -10.19
CA TYR A 42 -15.66 -10.12 -8.74
C TYR A 42 -16.67 -9.14 -8.17
N ASN A 43 -17.30 -9.50 -7.05
CA ASN A 43 -18.17 -8.56 -6.33
C ASN A 43 -17.30 -7.58 -5.52
N GLU A 44 -17.79 -6.34 -5.32
CA GLU A 44 -17.03 -5.29 -4.64
C GLU A 44 -16.71 -5.63 -3.17
N GLU A 45 -17.62 -6.31 -2.47
CA GLU A 45 -17.42 -6.71 -1.06
C GLU A 45 -16.22 -7.66 -0.92
N PHE A 46 -16.11 -8.65 -1.79
CA PHE A 46 -14.99 -9.59 -1.86
C PHE A 46 -13.68 -8.91 -2.25
N LEU A 47 -13.73 -7.93 -3.16
CA LEU A 47 -12.54 -7.13 -3.50
C LEU A 47 -12.12 -6.27 -2.30
N GLY A 48 -13.07 -5.76 -1.51
CA GLY A 48 -12.82 -5.11 -0.23
C GLY A 48 -12.09 -6.03 0.75
N ASP A 49 -12.61 -7.23 0.98
CA ASP A 49 -11.96 -8.22 1.86
C ASP A 49 -10.54 -8.60 1.39
N ALA A 50 -10.36 -8.71 0.07
CA ALA A 50 -9.06 -9.00 -0.52
C ALA A 50 -8.07 -7.84 -0.31
N PHE A 51 -8.54 -6.60 -0.45
CA PHE A 51 -7.76 -5.40 -0.16
C PHE A 51 -7.36 -5.36 1.32
N ASP A 52 -8.31 -5.51 2.24
CA ASP A 52 -8.06 -5.52 3.69
C ASP A 52 -7.08 -6.63 4.10
N TYR A 53 -7.08 -7.76 3.39
CA TYR A 53 -6.10 -8.83 3.60
C TYR A 53 -4.70 -8.47 3.08
N LEU A 54 -4.60 -7.82 1.92
CA LEU A 54 -3.33 -7.41 1.34
C LEU A 54 -2.66 -6.28 2.14
N GLU A 55 -3.45 -5.32 2.64
CA GLU A 55 -2.96 -4.18 3.45
C GLU A 55 -2.28 -4.63 4.75
N GLN A 56 -2.65 -5.80 5.28
CA GLN A 56 -2.05 -6.34 6.52
C GLN A 56 -0.54 -6.64 6.39
N SER A 57 -0.01 -6.76 5.18
CA SER A 57 1.40 -7.06 4.97
C SER A 57 1.95 -6.39 3.71
N ASP A 58 2.93 -5.51 3.93
CA ASP A 58 3.73 -4.87 2.89
C ASP A 58 4.34 -5.89 1.89
N THR A 59 4.64 -7.10 2.34
CA THR A 59 5.12 -8.17 1.44
C THR A 59 4.00 -8.74 0.56
N LEU A 60 2.78 -8.91 1.09
CA LEU A 60 1.63 -9.41 0.33
C LEU A 60 1.19 -8.38 -0.71
N GLU A 61 1.04 -7.12 -0.29
CA GLU A 61 0.79 -5.98 -1.18
C GLU A 61 1.79 -5.96 -2.34
N LYS A 62 3.09 -5.87 -2.05
CA LYS A 62 4.12 -5.77 -3.08
C LYS A 62 4.13 -6.99 -3.99
N ALA A 63 3.92 -8.18 -3.44
CA ALA A 63 3.85 -9.41 -4.22
C ALA A 63 2.62 -9.49 -5.11
N PHE A 64 1.50 -8.85 -4.73
CA PHE A 64 0.31 -8.70 -5.56
C PHE A 64 0.54 -7.65 -6.64
N MET A 65 1.02 -6.46 -6.30
CA MET A 65 1.30 -5.36 -7.25
C MET A 65 2.35 -5.71 -8.32
N ALA A 66 3.26 -6.65 -8.03
CA ALA A 66 4.22 -7.14 -9.01
C ALA A 66 3.63 -8.14 -10.04
N LYS A 67 2.40 -8.63 -9.83
CA LYS A 67 1.74 -9.58 -10.73
C LYS A 67 1.09 -8.83 -11.89
N ASN A 68 0.96 -9.54 -13.02
CA ASN A 68 0.04 -9.10 -14.06
C ASN A 68 -1.40 -9.49 -13.70
N GLN A 69 -2.37 -8.90 -14.39
CA GLN A 69 -3.80 -9.13 -14.14
C GLN A 69 -4.20 -10.61 -14.10
N ASN A 70 -3.66 -11.47 -14.97
CA ASN A 70 -3.99 -12.90 -14.96
C ASN A 70 -3.55 -13.58 -13.66
N LEU A 71 -2.36 -13.25 -13.17
CA LEU A 71 -1.85 -13.76 -11.91
C LEU A 71 -2.58 -13.17 -10.70
N CYS A 72 -3.04 -11.92 -10.78
CA CYS A 72 -3.94 -11.32 -9.78
C CYS A 72 -5.26 -12.09 -9.70
N LYS A 73 -5.89 -12.43 -10.84
CA LYS A 73 -7.09 -13.28 -10.88
C LYS A 73 -6.85 -14.64 -10.22
N VAL A 74 -5.76 -15.31 -10.58
CA VAL A 74 -5.40 -16.60 -9.97
C VAL A 74 -5.20 -16.47 -8.45
N TRP A 75 -4.63 -15.36 -7.98
CA TRP A 75 -4.49 -15.10 -6.56
C TRP A 75 -5.84 -14.90 -5.88
N LEU A 76 -6.74 -14.09 -6.45
CA LEU A 76 -8.10 -13.87 -5.94
C LEU A 76 -8.90 -15.18 -5.86
N GLU A 77 -8.81 -16.03 -6.89
CA GLU A 77 -9.45 -17.36 -6.87
C GLU A 77 -8.91 -18.27 -5.76
N ARG A 78 -7.65 -18.11 -5.36
CA ARG A 78 -7.07 -18.86 -4.24
C ARG A 78 -7.52 -18.27 -2.90
N PHE A 79 -7.52 -16.95 -2.77
CA PHE A 79 -7.98 -16.24 -1.58
C PHE A 79 -9.45 -16.60 -1.27
N LYS A 80 -10.31 -16.60 -2.29
CA LYS A 80 -11.73 -17.00 -2.18
C LYS A 80 -11.95 -18.41 -1.63
N ARG A 81 -10.99 -19.34 -1.80
CA ARG A 81 -11.08 -20.72 -1.29
C ARG A 81 -10.62 -20.85 0.17
N GLN A 82 -9.98 -19.81 0.70
CA GLN A 82 -9.45 -19.78 2.07
C GLN A 82 -10.42 -19.12 3.06
N GLN A 83 -11.43 -18.40 2.55
CA GLN A 83 -12.60 -17.97 3.29
C GLN A 83 -13.66 -19.08 3.36
#